data_AF-A0A497XSU1-F1
#
_entry.id   AF-A0A497XSU1-F1
#
_cell.length_a   1.000
_cell.length_b   1.000
_cell.length_c   1.000
_cell.angle_alpha   90.00
_cell.angle_beta   90.00
_cell.angle_gamma   90.00
#
_symmetry.space_group_name_H-M   'P 1'
#
loop_
_entity.id
_entity.type
_entity.pdbx_description
1 polymer ?
#
loop_
_entity_poly.entity_id
_entity_poly.type
_entity_poly.pdbx_seq_one_letter_code
_entity_poly.pdbx_strand_id
1 'polypeptide(L)'
;MRIGVISEGHADRAVILNIIKGVTGLDDSDIKAILPIRALDETDKARLKAKEEFGGWSSVKNECEKRTLIDEFLSIEGQDFVVIHLDTAECHEYGVQRPNKKENGYSKKVIELVIDQVNSWLGAISKNSFLYAIAVEETDAWILPIFESKDSSTIYKAKEKLATVLAKKDLNSKSDYNNFLILSKPFLNSRAVKRGKFLDYNYSLKAFVDEVQTKISPKLQN
;
A
#
# COMPACT_ATOMS: atom_id res chain seq x y z
N MET A 1 2.07 19.95 -1.77
CA MET A 1 2.67 18.70 -1.23
C MET A 1 2.41 17.59 -2.23
N ARG A 2 3.39 16.71 -2.42
CA ARG A 2 3.26 15.50 -3.25
C ARG A 2 3.70 14.27 -2.48
N ILE A 3 3.09 13.14 -2.82
CA ILE A 3 3.33 11.83 -2.21
C ILE A 3 3.81 10.86 -3.28
N GLY A 4 4.97 10.27 -3.05
CA GLY A 4 5.51 9.19 -3.86
C GLY A 4 4.95 7.85 -3.40
N VAL A 5 4.70 6.92 -4.31
CA VAL A 5 4.21 5.57 -3.96
C VAL A 5 5.13 4.51 -4.55
N ILE A 6 5.68 3.68 -3.67
CA ILE A 6 6.38 2.43 -3.97
C ILE A 6 5.49 1.30 -3.49
N SER A 7 5.04 0.44 -4.39
CA SER A 7 4.22 -0.72 -4.04
C SER A 7 4.72 -1.99 -4.68
N GLU A 8 4.26 -3.11 -4.13
CA GLU A 8 4.54 -4.44 -4.65
C GLU A 8 4.03 -4.57 -6.08
N GLY A 9 2.74 -4.37 -6.31
CA GLY A 9 2.11 -4.50 -7.62
C GLY A 9 1.33 -3.26 -8.04
N HIS A 10 0.91 -3.27 -9.30
CA HIS A 10 0.04 -2.25 -9.87
C HIS A 10 -1.35 -2.26 -9.24
N ALA A 11 -1.89 -3.43 -8.88
CA ALA A 11 -3.18 -3.54 -8.22
C ALA A 11 -3.17 -2.86 -6.83
N ASP A 12 -2.11 -3.09 -6.04
CA ASP A 12 -1.94 -2.48 -4.71
C ASP A 12 -1.88 -0.97 -4.79
N ARG A 13 -1.11 -0.45 -5.75
CA ARG A 13 -1.00 0.99 -6.02
C ARG A 13 -2.36 1.64 -6.22
N ALA A 14 -3.28 0.97 -6.91
CA ALA A 14 -4.62 1.50 -7.17
C ALA A 14 -5.43 1.63 -5.86
N VAL A 15 -5.29 0.67 -4.96
CA VAL A 15 -5.94 0.68 -3.63
C VAL A 15 -5.38 1.81 -2.78
N ILE A 16 -4.05 1.90 -2.69
CA ILE A 16 -3.34 2.95 -1.94
C ILE A 16 -3.74 4.34 -2.45
N LEU A 17 -3.78 4.53 -3.77
CA LEU A 17 -4.20 5.78 -4.39
C LEU A 17 -5.59 6.22 -3.90
N ASN A 18 -6.57 5.32 -3.96
CA ASN A 18 -7.93 5.64 -3.50
C ASN A 18 -7.99 5.93 -1.99
N ILE A 19 -7.19 5.24 -1.17
CA ILE A 19 -7.10 5.51 0.27
C ILE A 19 -6.54 6.91 0.52
N ILE A 20 -5.39 7.26 -0.06
CA ILE A 20 -4.74 8.56 0.15
C ILE A 20 -5.69 9.68 -0.28
N LYS A 21 -6.24 9.61 -1.50
CA LYS A 21 -7.19 10.61 -2.02
C LYS A 21 -8.42 10.76 -1.12
N GLY A 22 -9.00 9.64 -0.66
CA GLY A 22 -10.18 9.67 0.19
C GLY A 22 -9.92 10.22 1.60
N VAL A 23 -8.74 9.96 2.16
CA VAL A 23 -8.36 10.44 3.49
C VAL A 23 -7.97 11.91 3.48
N THR A 24 -7.19 12.33 2.47
CA THR A 24 -6.51 13.63 2.44
C THR A 24 -7.22 14.67 1.58
N GLY A 25 -8.01 14.24 0.58
CA GLY A 25 -8.58 15.12 -0.43
C GLY A 25 -7.62 15.52 -1.56
N LEU A 26 -6.38 15.00 -1.56
CA LEU A 26 -5.43 15.16 -2.65
C LEU A 26 -5.97 14.57 -3.97
N ASP A 27 -5.46 15.07 -5.09
CA ASP A 27 -5.82 14.57 -6.42
C ASP A 27 -4.69 13.75 -7.08
N ASP A 28 -4.90 13.33 -8.33
CA ASP A 28 -3.95 12.48 -9.05
C ASP A 28 -2.63 13.20 -9.38
N SER A 29 -2.62 14.55 -9.44
CA SER A 29 -1.42 15.34 -9.68
C SER A 29 -0.52 15.47 -8.46
N ASP A 30 -1.07 15.18 -7.28
CA ASP A 30 -0.34 15.18 -6.00
C ASP A 30 0.30 13.82 -5.68
N ILE A 31 -0.09 12.75 -6.37
CA ILE A 31 0.35 11.38 -6.05
C ILE A 31 1.13 10.79 -7.23
N LYS A 32 2.43 10.57 -7.03
CA LYS A 32 3.33 10.06 -8.06
C LYS A 32 3.67 8.60 -7.82
N ALA A 33 3.53 7.76 -8.85
CA ALA A 33 4.08 6.42 -8.81
C ALA A 33 5.60 6.48 -8.93
N ILE A 34 6.31 5.97 -7.91
CA ILE A 34 7.76 5.72 -7.97
C ILE A 34 7.99 4.31 -8.51
N LEU A 35 7.36 3.29 -7.91
CA LEU A 35 7.39 1.91 -8.38
C LEU A 35 6.07 1.17 -8.06
N PRO A 36 5.67 0.20 -8.89
CA PRO A 36 6.12 0.01 -10.27
C PRO A 36 5.68 1.20 -11.13
N ILE A 37 6.50 1.61 -12.11
CA ILE A 37 6.13 2.65 -13.08
C ILE A 37 5.16 2.04 -14.09
N ARG A 38 4.09 2.76 -14.45
CA ARG A 38 3.24 2.33 -15.56
C ARG A 38 3.99 2.72 -16.83
N ALA A 39 4.56 1.77 -17.57
CA ALA A 39 5.21 2.07 -18.85
C ALA A 39 4.15 2.68 -19.79
N LEU A 40 4.31 3.96 -20.13
CA LEU A 40 3.34 4.70 -20.97
C LEU A 40 3.83 4.86 -22.41
N ASP A 41 5.14 4.83 -22.68
CA ASP A 41 5.68 4.98 -24.02
C ASP A 41 6.88 4.06 -24.36
N GLU A 42 7.33 4.10 -25.62
CA GLU A 42 8.43 3.27 -26.14
C GLU A 42 9.82 3.67 -25.60
N THR A 43 9.95 4.90 -25.09
CA THR A 43 11.22 5.44 -24.54
C THR A 43 11.42 4.98 -23.10
N ASP A 44 10.33 4.90 -22.33
CA ASP A 44 10.29 4.34 -20.98
C ASP A 44 10.69 2.85 -20.99
N LYS A 45 10.21 2.08 -21.99
CA LYS A 45 10.58 0.66 -22.17
C LYS A 45 12.09 0.44 -22.37
N ALA A 46 12.80 1.40 -22.97
CA ALA A 46 14.24 1.29 -23.22
C ALA A 46 15.09 1.59 -21.97
N ARG A 47 14.60 2.44 -21.06
CA ARG A 47 15.22 2.72 -19.76
C ARG A 47 14.96 1.58 -18.75
N LEU A 48 13.80 0.96 -18.83
CA LEU A 48 13.33 -0.14 -18.00
C LEU A 48 13.89 -1.49 -18.49
N LYS A 49 15.21 -1.72 -18.35
CA LYS A 49 15.78 -3.06 -18.62
C LYS A 49 15.31 -4.08 -17.57
N ALA A 50 14.27 -4.84 -17.91
CA ALA A 50 13.96 -6.23 -17.51
C ALA A 50 13.96 -6.64 -16.02
N LYS A 51 14.21 -5.75 -15.06
CA LYS A 51 14.16 -6.06 -13.61
C LYS A 51 13.29 -5.12 -12.78
N GLU A 52 12.99 -3.92 -13.27
CA GLU A 52 12.18 -2.91 -12.55
C GLU A 52 10.68 -2.96 -12.90
N GLU A 53 10.30 -3.77 -13.90
CA GLU A 53 8.89 -4.05 -14.24
C GLU A 53 8.26 -5.16 -13.39
N PHE A 54 9.07 -6.03 -12.78
CA PHE A 54 8.55 -7.06 -11.91
C PHE A 54 8.36 -6.44 -10.53
N GLY A 55 7.12 -6.06 -10.26
CA GLY A 55 6.65 -5.81 -8.90
C GLY A 55 7.04 -6.94 -7.93
N GLY A 56 6.87 -6.72 -6.64
CA GLY A 56 7.29 -7.69 -5.63
C GLY A 56 8.12 -7.07 -4.53
N TRP A 57 8.25 -7.81 -3.44
CA TRP A 57 9.15 -7.50 -2.32
C TRP A 57 10.59 -7.19 -2.78
N SER A 58 11.13 -7.93 -3.75
CA SER A 58 12.49 -7.73 -4.28
C SER A 58 12.71 -6.33 -4.87
N SER A 59 11.73 -5.80 -5.61
CA SER A 59 11.84 -4.49 -6.25
C SER A 59 11.71 -3.36 -5.23
N VAL A 60 10.78 -3.49 -4.29
CA VAL A 60 10.66 -2.57 -3.15
C VAL A 60 11.94 -2.56 -2.33
N LYS A 61 12.46 -3.74 -1.96
CA LYS A 61 13.72 -3.89 -1.23
C LYS A 61 14.88 -3.23 -1.96
N ASN A 62 15.07 -3.55 -3.24
CA ASN A 62 16.16 -2.99 -4.05
C ASN A 62 16.11 -1.46 -4.10
N GLU A 63 14.92 -0.88 -4.23
CA GLU A 63 14.76 0.58 -4.18
C GLU A 63 14.99 1.12 -2.76
N CYS A 64 14.53 0.46 -1.69
CA CYS A 64 14.83 0.88 -0.33
C CYS A 64 16.33 0.83 0.02
N GLU A 65 17.08 -0.14 -0.51
CA GLU A 65 18.53 -0.26 -0.29
C GLU A 65 19.34 0.76 -1.11
N LYS A 66 18.97 0.95 -2.40
CA LYS A 66 19.68 1.87 -3.31
C LYS A 66 19.25 3.32 -3.15
N ARG A 67 17.99 3.53 -2.75
CA ARG A 67 17.31 4.83 -2.58
C ARG A 67 17.42 5.78 -3.76
N THR A 68 17.61 5.26 -4.98
CA THR A 68 17.88 6.09 -6.15
C THR A 68 16.68 6.96 -6.50
N LEU A 69 15.51 6.34 -6.62
CA LEU A 69 14.26 7.04 -6.95
C LEU A 69 13.66 7.73 -5.70
N ILE A 70 13.84 7.14 -4.51
CA ILE A 70 13.42 7.73 -3.24
C ILE A 70 14.14 9.07 -3.01
N ASP A 71 15.47 9.08 -3.08
CA ASP A 71 16.25 10.28 -2.83
C ASP A 71 16.02 11.33 -3.94
N GLU A 72 15.86 10.89 -5.21
CA GLU A 72 15.48 11.79 -6.31
C GLU A 72 14.13 12.47 -6.04
N PHE A 73 13.11 11.70 -5.67
CA PHE A 73 11.78 12.22 -5.35
C PHE A 73 11.82 13.23 -4.19
N LEU A 74 12.44 12.85 -3.08
CA LEU A 74 12.51 13.67 -1.85
C LEU A 74 13.43 14.90 -1.99
N SER A 75 14.31 14.95 -2.99
CA SER A 75 15.18 16.11 -3.23
C SER A 75 14.43 17.33 -3.77
N ILE A 76 13.22 17.15 -4.30
CA ILE A 76 12.46 18.21 -4.95
C ILE A 76 11.53 18.88 -3.94
N GLU A 77 11.51 20.21 -3.94
CA GLU A 77 10.65 20.99 -3.06
C GLU A 77 9.16 20.59 -3.19
N GLY A 78 8.50 20.41 -2.04
CA GLY A 78 7.11 20.01 -1.95
C GLY A 78 6.86 18.49 -2.12
N GLN A 79 7.89 17.66 -2.28
CA GLN A 79 7.79 16.19 -2.24
C GLN A 79 8.14 15.68 -0.83
N ASP A 80 7.12 15.58 0.02
CA ASP A 80 7.29 15.42 1.46
C ASP A 80 7.33 13.97 1.94
N PHE A 81 6.62 13.08 1.25
CA PHE A 81 6.38 11.73 1.73
C PHE A 81 6.50 10.67 0.64
N VAL A 82 6.99 9.50 1.03
CA VAL A 82 6.99 8.28 0.23
C VAL A 82 6.20 7.20 0.97
N VAL A 83 5.17 6.66 0.32
CA VAL A 83 4.47 5.46 0.78
C VAL A 83 5.24 4.24 0.33
N ILE A 84 5.52 3.33 1.26
CA ILE A 84 6.10 2.02 0.98
C ILE A 84 5.05 0.97 1.30
N HIS A 85 4.70 0.17 0.30
CA HIS A 85 3.74 -0.92 0.44
C HIS A 85 4.36 -2.29 0.23
N LEU A 86 4.05 -3.19 1.14
CA LEU A 86 4.34 -4.62 1.09
C LEU A 86 3.17 -5.38 1.73
N ASP A 87 2.81 -6.53 1.17
CA ASP A 87 1.99 -7.49 1.93
C ASP A 87 2.87 -8.40 2.81
N THR A 88 2.26 -9.23 3.65
CA THR A 88 3.01 -10.10 4.58
C THR A 88 2.90 -11.59 4.27
N ALA A 89 2.38 -11.97 3.10
CA ALA A 89 2.29 -13.37 2.68
C ALA A 89 3.69 -14.00 2.58
N GLU A 90 4.61 -13.29 1.92
CA GLU A 90 5.95 -13.78 1.57
C GLU A 90 7.07 -13.14 2.42
N CYS A 91 6.73 -12.39 3.48
CA CYS A 91 7.71 -11.63 4.27
C CYS A 91 8.84 -12.48 4.89
N HIS A 92 8.57 -13.76 5.14
CA HIS A 92 9.54 -14.72 5.67
C HIS A 92 10.71 -14.99 4.73
N GLU A 93 10.51 -14.86 3.41
CA GLU A 93 11.57 -14.98 2.40
C GLU A 93 12.57 -13.81 2.47
N TYR A 94 12.18 -12.73 3.15
CA TYR A 94 12.96 -11.50 3.27
C TYR A 94 13.42 -11.23 4.71
N GLY A 95 13.46 -12.28 5.54
CA GLY A 95 14.01 -12.23 6.90
C GLY A 95 13.00 -11.92 8.01
N VAL A 96 11.72 -11.72 7.68
CA VAL A 96 10.69 -11.41 8.68
C VAL A 96 10.11 -12.70 9.28
N GLN A 97 10.49 -13.00 10.53
CA GLN A 97 9.93 -14.12 11.26
C GLN A 97 8.51 -13.80 11.75
N ARG A 98 7.51 -14.47 11.18
CA ARG A 98 6.10 -14.21 11.51
C ARG A 98 5.80 -14.67 12.95
N PRO A 99 5.06 -13.86 13.75
CA PRO A 99 4.58 -14.30 15.05
C PRO A 99 3.56 -15.43 14.92
N ASN A 100 3.20 -16.06 16.03
CA ASN A 100 2.15 -17.08 16.01
C ASN A 100 0.80 -16.40 15.71
N LYS A 101 0.07 -16.88 14.70
CA LYS A 101 -1.24 -16.32 14.31
C LYS A 101 -2.29 -16.31 15.43
N LYS A 102 -2.15 -17.20 16.43
CA LYS A 102 -3.05 -17.28 17.59
C LYS A 102 -2.71 -16.28 18.69
N GLU A 103 -1.59 -15.59 18.57
CA GLU A 103 -1.15 -14.61 19.56
C GLU A 103 -1.99 -13.33 19.47
N ASN A 104 -2.33 -12.75 20.63
CA ASN A 104 -3.03 -11.47 20.66
C ASN A 104 -2.16 -10.36 20.03
N GLY A 105 -2.78 -9.55 19.17
CA GLY A 105 -2.11 -8.49 18.44
C GLY A 105 -1.24 -8.98 17.27
N TYR A 106 -1.51 -10.17 16.72
CA TYR A 106 -0.78 -10.71 15.56
C TYR A 106 -0.55 -9.69 14.43
N SER A 107 -1.63 -9.06 13.95
CA SER A 107 -1.57 -8.08 12.85
C SER A 107 -0.66 -6.90 13.19
N LYS A 108 -0.72 -6.38 14.42
CA LYS A 108 0.16 -5.29 14.87
C LYS A 108 1.62 -5.71 14.83
N LYS A 109 1.94 -6.86 15.43
CA LYS A 109 3.31 -7.37 15.54
C LYS A 109 3.94 -7.63 14.18
N VAL A 110 3.20 -8.26 13.25
CA VAL A 110 3.74 -8.52 11.91
C VAL A 110 3.96 -7.22 11.13
N ILE A 111 3.08 -6.22 11.28
CA ILE A 111 3.28 -4.89 10.68
C ILE A 111 4.55 -4.25 11.23
N GLU A 112 4.74 -4.24 12.55
CA GLU A 112 5.93 -3.67 13.20
C GLU A 112 7.21 -4.35 12.70
N LEU A 113 7.23 -5.68 12.61
CA LEU A 113 8.39 -6.42 12.10
C LEU A 113 8.71 -6.12 10.64
N VAL A 114 7.70 -5.96 9.79
CA VAL A 114 7.91 -5.57 8.38
C VAL A 114 8.40 -4.13 8.28
N ILE A 115 7.86 -3.20 9.09
CA ILE A 115 8.33 -1.83 9.17
C ILE A 115 9.80 -1.79 9.63
N ASP A 116 10.18 -2.58 10.62
CA ASP A 116 11.57 -2.69 11.08
C ASP A 116 12.48 -3.22 9.97
N GLN A 117 12.02 -4.23 9.22
CA GLN A 117 12.76 -4.77 8.09
C GLN A 117 12.94 -3.73 6.97
N VAL A 118 11.89 -3.00 6.59
CA VAL A 118 11.97 -1.91 5.60
C VAL A 118 12.90 -0.80 6.08
N ASN A 119 12.80 -0.40 7.35
CA ASN A 119 13.68 0.59 7.95
C ASN A 119 15.15 0.16 7.92
N SER A 120 15.44 -1.13 8.08
CA SER A 120 16.80 -1.65 7.98
C SER A 120 17.39 -1.46 6.57
N TRP A 121 16.56 -1.55 5.53
CA TRP A 121 16.97 -1.30 4.13
C TRP A 121 17.20 0.18 3.86
N LEU A 122 16.29 1.04 4.36
CA LEU A 122 16.36 2.49 4.19
C LEU A 122 17.59 3.13 4.85
N GLY A 123 18.14 2.50 5.90
CA GLY A 123 19.32 3.00 6.60
C GLY A 123 19.05 4.31 7.36
N ALA A 124 19.92 5.31 7.21
CA ALA A 124 19.95 6.52 8.03
C ALA A 124 19.02 7.66 7.56
N ILE A 125 18.19 7.44 6.55
CA ILE A 125 17.24 8.46 6.06
C ILE A 125 16.16 8.78 7.10
N SER A 126 15.63 10.00 7.07
CA SER A 126 14.56 10.43 7.97
C SER A 126 13.31 9.56 7.79
N LYS A 127 13.03 8.76 8.81
CA LYS A 127 11.82 7.90 8.88
C LYS A 127 10.51 8.69 8.84
N ASN A 128 10.57 10.00 9.12
CA ASN A 128 9.41 10.89 9.10
C ASN A 128 8.91 11.18 7.69
N SER A 129 9.73 10.93 6.65
CA SER A 129 9.34 11.07 5.25
C SER A 129 8.63 9.83 4.70
N PHE A 130 8.40 8.79 5.51
CA PHE A 130 7.79 7.54 5.06
C PHE A 130 6.43 7.28 5.70
N LEU A 131 5.58 6.61 4.93
CA LEU A 131 4.28 6.07 5.32
C LEU A 131 4.27 4.58 4.97
N TYR A 132 3.82 3.73 5.90
CA TYR A 132 3.92 2.28 5.75
C TYR A 132 2.55 1.67 5.48
N ALA A 133 2.32 1.30 4.22
CA ALA A 133 1.11 0.63 3.78
C ALA A 133 1.32 -0.90 3.83
N ILE A 134 1.36 -1.48 5.03
CA ILE A 134 1.64 -2.91 5.21
C ILE A 134 0.34 -3.72 5.26
N ALA A 135 0.07 -4.53 4.24
CA ALA A 135 -1.11 -5.40 4.19
C ALA A 135 -0.86 -6.73 4.90
N VAL A 136 -1.68 -7.10 5.90
CA VAL A 136 -1.55 -8.42 6.54
C VAL A 136 -2.12 -9.50 5.61
N GLU A 137 -1.34 -10.55 5.36
CA GLU A 137 -1.50 -11.51 4.27
C GLU A 137 -1.39 -10.89 2.87
N GLU A 138 -2.43 -10.26 2.34
CA GLU A 138 -2.48 -9.72 0.95
C GLU A 138 -3.34 -8.44 0.92
N THR A 139 -3.11 -7.53 -0.02
CA THR A 139 -3.90 -6.28 -0.18
C THR A 139 -5.39 -6.53 -0.43
N ASP A 140 -5.74 -7.67 -1.04
CA ASP A 140 -7.11 -8.12 -1.23
C ASP A 140 -7.91 -8.14 0.09
N ALA A 141 -7.23 -8.38 1.22
CA ALA A 141 -7.83 -8.32 2.55
C ALA A 141 -8.36 -6.93 2.90
N TRP A 142 -7.74 -5.85 2.40
CA TRP A 142 -8.23 -4.49 2.61
C TRP A 142 -9.54 -4.25 1.86
N ILE A 143 -9.71 -4.85 0.67
CA ILE A 143 -10.89 -4.67 -0.18
C ILE A 143 -12.10 -5.46 0.35
N LEU A 144 -11.89 -6.63 0.97
CA LEU A 144 -12.97 -7.49 1.48
C LEU A 144 -14.04 -6.76 2.33
N PRO A 145 -13.69 -5.91 3.31
CA PRO A 145 -14.63 -5.09 4.10
C PRO A 145 -15.61 -4.24 3.30
N ILE A 146 -15.31 -3.91 2.05
CA ILE A 146 -16.22 -3.17 1.16
C ILE A 146 -17.44 -4.02 0.81
N PHE A 147 -17.26 -5.34 0.70
CA PHE A 147 -18.26 -6.28 0.19
C PHE A 147 -18.88 -7.14 1.27
N GLU A 148 -18.16 -7.39 2.37
CA GLU A 148 -18.62 -8.14 3.54
C GLU A 148 -18.26 -7.40 4.82
N SER A 149 -19.22 -7.17 5.72
CA SER A 149 -18.97 -6.58 7.05
C SER A 149 -18.43 -7.62 8.03
N LYS A 150 -17.22 -8.14 7.74
CA LYS A 150 -16.54 -9.18 8.50
C LYS A 150 -15.06 -8.86 8.62
N ASP A 151 -14.47 -9.20 9.75
CA ASP A 151 -13.03 -9.05 9.97
C ASP A 151 -12.24 -9.82 8.91
N SER A 152 -11.30 -9.12 8.31
CA SER A 152 -10.43 -9.57 7.22
C SER A 152 -8.94 -9.49 7.58
N SER A 153 -8.61 -9.06 8.80
CA SER A 153 -7.25 -8.70 9.25
C SER A 153 -6.23 -9.84 9.19
N THR A 154 -6.69 -11.10 9.12
CA THR A 154 -5.85 -12.31 9.15
C THR A 154 -6.33 -13.40 8.19
N ILE A 155 -7.17 -13.05 7.20
CA ILE A 155 -7.69 -14.02 6.23
C ILE A 155 -6.54 -14.55 5.37
N TYR A 156 -6.21 -15.82 5.55
CA TYR A 156 -5.31 -16.54 4.67
C TYR A 156 -5.93 -16.66 3.27
N LYS A 157 -5.13 -16.46 2.22
CA LYS A 157 -5.59 -16.46 0.81
C LYS A 157 -6.72 -15.45 0.57
N ALA A 158 -6.52 -14.22 1.03
CA ALA A 158 -7.50 -13.15 0.89
C ALA A 158 -7.86 -12.90 -0.59
N LYS A 159 -6.93 -13.15 -1.52
CA LYS A 159 -7.16 -13.10 -2.97
C LYS A 159 -8.20 -14.11 -3.46
N GLU A 160 -8.09 -15.38 -3.05
CA GLU A 160 -9.06 -16.42 -3.42
C GLU A 160 -10.44 -16.12 -2.81
N LYS A 161 -10.44 -15.63 -1.57
CA LYS A 161 -11.66 -15.22 -0.87
C LYS A 161 -12.33 -14.03 -1.55
N LEU A 162 -11.57 -13.00 -1.94
CA LEU A 162 -12.09 -11.84 -2.66
C LEU A 162 -12.66 -12.26 -4.00
N ALA A 163 -11.94 -13.08 -4.78
CA ALA A 163 -12.44 -13.60 -6.05
C ALA A 163 -13.80 -14.32 -5.89
N THR A 164 -13.96 -15.12 -4.84
CA THR A 164 -15.22 -15.80 -4.52
C THR A 164 -16.35 -14.82 -4.19
N VAL A 165 -16.06 -13.77 -3.42
CA VAL A 165 -17.03 -12.74 -3.04
C VAL A 165 -17.47 -11.92 -4.26
N LEU A 166 -16.52 -11.57 -5.13
CA LEU A 166 -16.77 -10.81 -6.35
C LEU A 166 -17.58 -11.64 -7.37
N ALA A 167 -17.26 -12.93 -7.53
CA ALA A 167 -18.01 -13.82 -8.42
C ALA A 167 -19.50 -13.92 -8.04
N LYS A 168 -19.82 -13.96 -6.73
CA LYS A 168 -21.21 -13.96 -6.24
C LYS A 168 -21.96 -12.65 -6.55
N LYS A 169 -21.24 -11.59 -6.89
CA LYS A 169 -21.77 -10.26 -7.22
C LYS A 169 -21.65 -9.94 -8.71
N ASP A 170 -21.22 -10.90 -9.53
CA ASP A 170 -20.95 -10.72 -10.96
C ASP A 170 -19.92 -9.60 -11.24
N LEU A 171 -18.88 -9.53 -10.40
CA LEU A 171 -17.80 -8.55 -10.51
C LEU A 171 -16.49 -9.22 -10.96
N ASN A 172 -15.71 -8.48 -11.74
CA ASN A 172 -14.37 -8.91 -12.19
C ASN A 172 -13.41 -9.05 -10.99
N SER A 173 -12.75 -10.20 -10.88
CA SER A 173 -11.77 -10.52 -9.82
C SER A 173 -10.32 -10.37 -10.24
N LYS A 174 -10.04 -9.94 -11.48
CA LYS A 174 -8.67 -9.77 -11.96
C LYS A 174 -7.92 -8.74 -11.12
N SER A 175 -6.76 -9.13 -10.59
CA SER A 175 -5.88 -8.25 -9.81
C SER A 175 -5.01 -7.43 -10.76
N ASP A 176 -5.60 -6.38 -11.33
CA ASP A 176 -4.90 -5.35 -12.11
C ASP A 176 -5.28 -3.94 -11.65
N TYR A 177 -4.47 -2.96 -12.04
CA TYR A 177 -4.63 -1.57 -11.62
C TYR A 177 -6.05 -1.04 -11.86
N ASN A 178 -6.58 -1.22 -13.07
CA ASN A 178 -7.86 -0.62 -13.45
C ASN A 178 -9.01 -1.24 -12.65
N ASN A 179 -8.99 -2.57 -12.49
CA ASN A 179 -10.02 -3.26 -11.73
C ASN A 179 -9.95 -2.90 -10.24
N PHE A 180 -8.77 -2.93 -9.63
CA PHE A 180 -8.62 -2.59 -8.21
C PHE A 180 -8.90 -1.12 -7.93
N LEU A 181 -8.66 -0.21 -8.89
CA LEU A 181 -9.08 1.19 -8.80
C LEU A 181 -10.60 1.32 -8.70
N ILE A 182 -11.35 0.48 -9.42
CA ILE A 182 -12.82 0.46 -9.36
C ILE A 182 -13.31 -0.19 -8.06
N LEU A 183 -12.77 -1.37 -7.71
CA LEU A 183 -13.20 -2.12 -6.52
C LEU A 183 -12.96 -1.34 -5.22
N SER A 184 -11.84 -0.62 -5.14
CA SER A 184 -11.46 0.18 -3.97
C SER A 184 -12.01 1.61 -3.99
N LYS A 185 -12.81 1.99 -4.99
CA LYS A 185 -13.45 3.32 -5.09
C LYS A 185 -14.17 3.77 -3.81
N PRO A 186 -14.82 2.88 -3.02
CA PRO A 186 -15.41 3.27 -1.74
C PRO A 186 -14.44 3.92 -0.75
N PHE A 187 -13.13 3.67 -0.85
CA PHE A 187 -12.12 4.36 -0.05
C PHE A 187 -11.97 5.85 -0.41
N LEU A 188 -12.35 6.29 -1.62
CA LEU A 188 -12.40 7.72 -1.97
C LEU A 188 -13.43 8.50 -1.15
N ASN A 189 -14.43 7.84 -0.59
CA ASN A 189 -15.46 8.51 0.16
C ASN A 189 -14.97 8.85 1.58
N SER A 190 -14.47 10.07 1.75
CA SER A 190 -13.95 10.58 3.01
C SER A 190 -14.92 10.40 4.19
N ARG A 191 -16.24 10.50 3.97
CA ARG A 191 -17.23 10.24 5.03
C ARG A 191 -17.31 8.76 5.39
N ALA A 192 -17.25 7.86 4.42
CA ALA A 192 -17.28 6.42 4.66
C ALA A 192 -16.04 5.95 5.41
N VAL A 193 -14.87 6.48 5.03
CA VAL A 193 -13.60 6.21 5.73
C VAL A 193 -13.63 6.79 7.15
N LYS A 194 -14.01 8.06 7.32
CA LYS A 194 -14.10 8.71 8.65
C LYS A 194 -15.11 8.07 9.60
N ARG A 195 -16.15 7.42 9.07
CA ARG A 195 -17.16 6.70 9.86
C ARG A 195 -16.76 5.26 10.23
N GLY A 196 -15.52 4.85 9.94
CA GLY A 196 -15.00 3.53 10.34
C GLY A 196 -15.55 2.34 9.55
N LYS A 197 -16.42 2.56 8.54
CA LYS A 197 -17.23 1.51 7.89
C LYS A 197 -16.42 0.29 7.41
N PHE A 198 -15.20 0.51 6.94
CA PHE A 198 -14.29 -0.53 6.47
C PHE A 198 -13.13 -0.78 7.45
N LEU A 199 -12.75 0.27 8.20
CA LEU A 199 -11.57 0.27 9.07
C LEU A 199 -11.76 -0.64 10.28
N ASP A 200 -12.99 -0.77 10.76
CA ASP A 200 -13.32 -1.63 11.90
C ASP A 200 -13.20 -3.14 11.56
N TYR A 201 -13.07 -3.47 10.27
CA TYR A 201 -12.98 -4.85 9.78
C TYR A 201 -11.61 -5.23 9.21
N ASN A 202 -10.63 -4.32 9.25
CA ASN A 202 -9.27 -4.65 8.84
C ASN A 202 -8.24 -3.78 9.58
N TYR A 203 -7.45 -4.42 10.46
CA TYR A 203 -6.46 -3.76 11.28
C TYR A 203 -5.37 -3.05 10.46
N SER A 204 -4.79 -3.70 9.46
CA SER A 204 -3.73 -3.10 8.62
C SER A 204 -4.21 -1.89 7.81
N LEU A 205 -5.41 -1.98 7.24
CA LEU A 205 -6.03 -0.87 6.53
C LEU A 205 -6.23 0.33 7.48
N LYS A 206 -6.75 0.06 8.68
CA LYS A 206 -6.93 1.08 9.71
C LYS A 206 -5.59 1.70 10.11
N ALA A 207 -4.57 0.89 10.34
CA ALA A 207 -3.23 1.38 10.71
C ALA A 207 -2.66 2.33 9.66
N PHE A 208 -2.76 1.98 8.37
CA PHE A 208 -2.30 2.85 7.29
C PHE A 208 -3.11 4.14 7.20
N VAL A 209 -4.45 4.06 7.30
CA VAL A 209 -5.31 5.26 7.30
C VAL A 209 -4.99 6.19 8.47
N ASP A 210 -4.82 5.64 9.67
CA ASP A 210 -4.48 6.41 10.87
C ASP A 210 -3.09 7.08 10.68
N GLU A 211 -2.11 6.39 10.07
CA GLU A 211 -0.80 6.98 9.78
C GLU A 211 -0.88 8.14 8.77
N VAL A 212 -1.61 7.96 7.66
CA VAL A 212 -1.87 9.02 6.69
C VAL A 212 -2.55 10.21 7.35
N GLN A 213 -3.57 9.98 8.16
CA GLN A 213 -4.26 11.05 8.88
C GLN A 213 -3.32 11.82 9.81
N THR A 214 -2.49 11.10 10.56
CA THR A 214 -1.58 11.68 11.56
C THR A 214 -0.45 12.49 10.93
N LYS A 215 0.15 12.00 9.84
CA LYS A 215 1.34 12.64 9.24
C LYS A 215 1.00 13.66 8.15
N ILE A 216 -0.07 13.45 7.38
CA ILE A 216 -0.37 14.25 6.20
C ILE A 216 -1.39 15.35 6.50
N SER A 217 -2.49 15.04 7.18
CA SER A 217 -3.57 16.02 7.39
C SER A 217 -3.12 17.33 8.06
N PRO A 218 -2.22 17.31 9.07
CA PRO A 218 -1.72 18.55 9.66
C PRO A 218 -0.94 19.43 8.68
N LYS A 219 -0.28 18.84 7.68
CA LYS A 219 0.46 19.58 6.64
C LYS A 219 -0.46 20.20 5.57
N LEU A 220 -1.72 19.77 5.48
CA LEU A 220 -2.70 20.34 4.53
C LEU A 220 -3.46 21.54 5.09
N GLN A 221 -3.36 21.77 6.40
CA GLN A 221 -4.04 22.88 7.09
C GLN A 221 -3.13 24.11 7.27
N ASN A 222 -1.84 23.96 6.95
CA ASN A 222 -0.82 25.01 6.98
C ASN A 222 -0.46 25.42 5.54
#